data_AF-A0A5S4HAM6-F1
#
_entry.id   AF-A0A5S4HAM6-F1
#
_cell.length_a   1.000
_cell.length_b   1.000
_cell.length_c   1.000
_cell.angle_alpha   90.00
_cell.angle_beta   90.00
_cell.angle_gamma   90.00
#
_symmetry.space_group_name_H-M   'P 1'
#
loop_
_entity.id
_entity.type
_entity.pdbx_description
1 polymer ?
#
loop_
_entity_poly.entity_id
_entity_poly.type
_entity_poly.pdbx_seq_one_letter_code
_entity_poly.pdbx_strand_id
1 'polypeptide(L)'
;MIDDPDVERIERETNVEVRRCAIENMGWGDYIDRAGLRLVAVAPDPGNPGSELRLYDLREQTRVLLAVNGSVERDGRRRRYGLTVPAAIPDPVAAAGWTYGLSADQYSRLVRRT
;
A
#
# COMPACT_ATOMS: atom_id res chain seq x y z
N MET A 1 7.55 19.26 -6.64
CA MET A 1 6.18 18.82 -6.29
C MET A 1 5.42 18.70 -7.60
N ILE A 2 4.63 17.65 -7.80
CA ILE A 2 3.75 17.57 -8.98
C ILE A 2 2.40 18.12 -8.52
N ASP A 3 2.04 19.31 -9.02
CA ASP A 3 0.85 20.05 -8.58
C ASP A 3 -0.44 19.61 -9.31
N ASP A 4 -0.28 18.87 -10.41
CA ASP A 4 -1.36 18.20 -11.15
C ASP A 4 -0.88 16.80 -11.55
N PRO A 5 -1.05 15.80 -10.66
CA PRO A 5 -0.53 14.46 -10.87
C PRO A 5 -1.34 13.75 -11.94
N ASP A 6 -0.77 13.68 -13.15
CA ASP A 6 -1.17 12.75 -14.19
C ASP A 6 -0.35 11.46 -14.07
N VAL A 7 -0.97 10.30 -14.35
CA VAL A 7 -0.32 8.99 -14.19
C VAL A 7 0.97 8.94 -14.99
N GLU A 8 0.96 9.40 -16.25
CA GLU A 8 2.17 9.40 -17.08
C GLU A 8 3.33 10.21 -16.49
N ARG A 9 3.03 11.33 -15.81
CA ARG A 9 4.05 12.17 -15.16
C ARG A 9 4.65 11.46 -13.94
N ILE A 10 3.80 10.86 -13.11
CA ILE A 10 4.23 10.04 -11.97
C ILE A 10 5.11 8.89 -12.46
N GLU A 11 4.72 8.26 -13.56
CA GLU A 11 5.45 7.14 -14.14
C GLU A 11 6.81 7.49 -14.72
N ARG A 12 6.99 8.71 -15.23
CA ARG A 12 8.28 9.18 -15.76
C ARG A 12 9.21 9.73 -14.68
N GLU A 13 8.68 10.10 -13.52
CA GLU A 13 9.48 10.59 -12.40
C GLU A 13 10.44 9.51 -11.92
N THR A 14 11.75 9.77 -11.91
CA THR A 14 12.78 8.79 -11.54
C THR A 14 13.02 8.76 -10.03
N ASN A 15 12.78 9.88 -9.33
CA ASN A 15 12.94 9.97 -7.89
C ASN A 15 11.76 9.28 -7.19
N VAL A 16 12.08 8.21 -6.44
CA VAL A 16 11.09 7.37 -5.74
C VAL A 16 10.27 8.17 -4.73
N GLU A 17 10.87 9.10 -3.99
CA GLU A 17 10.18 9.90 -2.98
C GLU A 17 9.26 10.95 -3.61
N VAL A 18 9.67 11.58 -4.71
CA VAL A 18 8.82 12.53 -5.45
C VAL A 18 7.61 11.79 -6.03
N ARG A 19 7.84 10.60 -6.59
CA ARG A 19 6.77 9.75 -7.12
C ARG A 19 5.79 9.33 -6.02
N ARG A 20 6.31 8.86 -4.88
CA ARG A 20 5.51 8.47 -3.72
C ARG A 20 4.63 9.63 -3.26
N CYS A 21 5.21 10.82 -3.08
CA CYS A 21 4.45 12.02 -2.71
C CYS A 21 3.36 12.35 -3.72
N ALA A 22 3.64 12.24 -5.03
CA ALA A 22 2.65 12.50 -6.07
C ALA A 22 1.49 11.48 -6.04
N ILE A 23 1.79 10.20 -5.82
CA ILE A 23 0.77 9.16 -5.65
C ILE A 23 -0.05 9.39 -4.36
N GLU A 24 0.60 9.77 -3.26
CA GLU A 24 -0.07 10.07 -2.00
C GLU A 24 -1.01 11.28 -2.11
N ASN A 25 -0.65 12.28 -2.92
CA ASN A 25 -1.49 13.44 -3.24
C ASN A 25 -2.69 13.05 -4.13
N MET A 26 -2.45 12.24 -5.18
CA MET A 26 -3.53 11.69 -6.01
C MET A 26 -4.47 10.76 -5.22
N GLY A 27 -3.90 10.04 -4.24
CA GLY A 27 -4.56 8.93 -3.56
C GLY A 27 -4.20 7.59 -4.21
N TRP A 28 -3.77 6.64 -3.38
CA TRP A 28 -3.34 5.32 -3.85
C TRP A 28 -4.42 4.53 -4.59
N GLY A 29 -5.69 4.66 -4.19
CA GLY A 29 -6.80 4.00 -4.88
C GLY A 29 -6.95 4.50 -6.32
N ASP A 30 -7.09 5.81 -6.48
CA ASP A 30 -7.19 6.47 -7.77
C ASP A 30 -5.98 6.18 -8.67
N TYR A 31 -4.77 6.20 -8.11
CA TYR A 31 -3.56 5.85 -8.87
C TYR A 31 -3.59 4.40 -9.36
N ILE A 32 -3.91 3.43 -8.49
CA ILE A 32 -3.99 2.00 -8.86
C ILE A 32 -4.98 1.80 -10.00
N ASP A 33 -6.16 2.41 -9.90
CA ASP A 33 -7.22 2.27 -10.89
C ASP A 33 -6.84 2.92 -12.23
N ARG A 34 -6.28 4.14 -12.20
CA ARG A 34 -5.88 4.87 -13.41
C ARG A 34 -4.61 4.31 -14.08
N ALA A 35 -3.65 3.83 -13.29
CA ALA A 35 -2.43 3.20 -13.80
C ALA A 35 -2.63 1.72 -14.19
N GLY A 36 -3.80 1.14 -13.89
CA GLY A 36 -4.11 -0.24 -14.23
C GLY A 36 -3.18 -1.25 -13.55
N LEU A 37 -2.77 -0.99 -12.30
CA LEU A 37 -1.82 -1.85 -11.61
C LEU A 37 -2.37 -3.26 -11.44
N ARG A 38 -1.53 -4.26 -11.70
CA ARG A 38 -1.92 -5.67 -11.62
C ARG A 38 -2.03 -6.10 -10.17
N LEU A 39 -3.22 -6.53 -9.76
CA LEU A 39 -3.42 -7.18 -8.46
C LEU A 39 -2.68 -8.53 -8.43
N VAL A 40 -1.88 -8.73 -7.40
CA VAL A 40 -1.07 -9.92 -7.17
C VAL A 40 -1.78 -10.86 -6.20
N ALA A 41 -2.21 -10.33 -5.06
CA ALA A 41 -2.84 -11.11 -4.00
C ALA A 41 -3.68 -10.20 -3.07
N VAL A 42 -4.63 -10.81 -2.38
CA VAL A 42 -5.47 -10.19 -1.35
C VAL A 42 -5.50 -11.11 -0.14
N ALA A 43 -5.45 -10.53 1.06
CA ALA A 43 -5.66 -11.25 2.31
C ALA A 43 -6.38 -10.35 3.33
N PRO A 44 -7.15 -10.91 4.27
CA PRO A 44 -7.61 -10.15 5.43
C PRO A 44 -6.43 -9.55 6.20
N ASP A 45 -6.60 -8.34 6.76
CA ASP A 45 -5.60 -7.72 7.64
C ASP A 45 -5.75 -8.24 9.08
N PRO A 46 -4.80 -9.05 9.60
CA PRO A 46 -4.87 -9.52 10.98
C PRO A 46 -4.74 -8.40 12.02
N GLY A 47 -4.04 -7.31 11.67
CA GLY A 47 -3.85 -6.14 12.53
C GLY A 47 -5.02 -5.15 12.47
N ASN A 48 -5.92 -5.30 11.50
CA ASN A 48 -7.11 -4.46 11.31
C ASN A 48 -8.33 -5.28 10.86
N PRO A 49 -8.97 -6.03 11.78
CA PRO A 49 -10.12 -6.88 11.47
C PRO A 49 -11.21 -6.15 10.69
N GLY A 50 -11.72 -6.79 9.64
CA GLY A 50 -12.71 -6.23 8.71
C GLY A 50 -12.11 -5.38 7.59
N SER A 51 -10.78 -5.26 7.52
CA SER A 51 -10.06 -4.66 6.40
C SER A 51 -9.25 -5.70 5.64
N GLU A 52 -8.86 -5.37 4.40
CA GLU A 52 -8.04 -6.22 3.54
C GLU A 52 -6.70 -5.56 3.25
N LEU A 53 -5.68 -6.41 3.12
CA LEU A 53 -4.39 -6.10 2.52
C LEU A 53 -4.44 -6.51 1.04
N ARG A 54 -4.06 -5.60 0.16
CA ARG A 54 -4.04 -5.84 -1.29
C ARG A 54 -2.66 -5.54 -1.84
N LEU A 55 -2.08 -6.48 -2.56
CA LEU A 55 -0.74 -6.37 -3.11
C LEU A 55 -0.81 -6.18 -4.62
N TYR A 56 -0.16 -5.15 -5.14
CA TYR A 56 -0.14 -4.83 -6.57
C TYR A 56 1.30 -4.77 -7.09
N ASP A 57 1.49 -5.18 -8.34
CA ASP A 57 2.75 -4.90 -9.05
C ASP A 57 2.85 -3.42 -9.37
N LEU A 58 4.01 -2.83 -9.08
CA LEU A 58 4.29 -1.44 -9.39
C LEU A 58 5.31 -1.32 -10.51
N ARG A 59 6.56 -1.77 -10.28
CA ARG A 59 7.69 -1.72 -11.24
C ARG A 59 8.70 -2.83 -10.96
N GLU A 60 9.74 -2.94 -11.79
CA GLU A 60 10.79 -3.95 -11.64
C GLU A 60 11.23 -4.12 -10.18
N GLN A 61 11.09 -5.36 -9.69
CA GLN A 61 11.46 -5.81 -8.34
C GLN A 61 10.69 -5.15 -7.18
N THR A 62 9.63 -4.39 -7.46
CA THR A 62 8.86 -3.64 -6.45
C THR A 62 7.35 -3.85 -6.56
N ARG A 63 6.70 -4.03 -5.42
CA ARG A 63 5.24 -4.07 -5.26
C ARG A 63 4.77 -2.96 -4.32
N VAL A 64 3.48 -2.66 -4.39
CA VAL A 64 2.81 -1.83 -3.39
C VAL A 64 1.78 -2.67 -2.62
N LEU A 65 1.89 -2.63 -1.29
CA LEU A 65 0.89 -3.12 -0.37
C LEU A 65 -0.07 -1.97 -0.04
N LEU A 66 -1.30 -2.08 -0.52
CA LEU A 66 -2.39 -1.20 -0.13
C LEU A 66 -3.06 -1.73 1.14
N ALA A 67 -3.07 -0.91 2.18
CA ALA A 67 -3.67 -1.23 3.47
C ALA A 67 -4.59 -0.09 3.93
N VAL A 68 -5.48 -0.41 4.86
CA VAL A 68 -6.48 0.53 5.41
C VAL A 68 -6.05 0.93 6.81
N ASN A 69 -6.09 2.23 7.12
CA ASN A 69 -5.78 2.70 8.47
C ASN A 69 -6.78 2.13 9.48
N GLY A 70 -6.26 1.51 10.53
CA GLY A 70 -7.08 0.96 11.63
C GLY A 70 -7.73 2.05 12.48
N SER A 71 -7.27 3.29 12.40
CA SER A 71 -7.91 4.44 13.03
C SER A 71 -8.75 5.21 12.01
N VAL A 72 -9.93 5.64 12.45
CA VAL A 72 -10.80 6.51 11.66
C VAL A 72 -10.23 7.93 11.70
N GLU A 73 -10.20 8.61 10.56
CA GLU A 73 -9.81 10.02 10.50
C GLU A 73 -10.89 10.94 11.09
N ARG A 74 -10.57 12.22 11.27
CA ARG A 74 -11.50 13.19 11.90
C ARG A 74 -12.83 13.32 11.15
N ASP A 75 -12.86 13.00 9.86
CA ASP A 75 -14.01 13.06 8.98
C ASP A 75 -14.84 11.75 8.94
N GLY A 76 -14.47 10.74 9.75
CA GLY A 76 -15.14 9.45 9.77
C GLY A 76 -14.66 8.46 8.70
N ARG A 77 -13.74 8.85 7.80
CA ARG A 77 -13.22 7.96 6.76
C ARG A 77 -12.03 7.15 7.26
N ARG A 78 -11.83 5.97 6.68
CA ARG A 78 -10.58 5.21 6.81
C ARG A 78 -9.72 5.46 5.58
N ARG A 79 -8.56 6.09 5.76
CA ARG A 79 -7.62 6.34 4.67
C ARG A 79 -6.91 5.06 4.26
N ARG A 80 -6.72 4.89 2.95
CA ARG A 80 -5.87 3.85 2.38
C ARG A 80 -4.46 4.39 2.20
N TYR A 81 -3.47 3.57 2.50
CA TYR A 81 -2.06 3.89 2.34
C TYR A 81 -1.35 2.78 1.56
N GLY A 82 -0.44 3.16 0.67
CA GLY A 82 0.43 2.24 -0.05
C GLY A 82 1.81 2.19 0.61
N LEU A 83 2.30 0.97 0.82
CA LEU A 83 3.65 0.70 1.31
C LEU A 83 4.43 -0.04 0.23
N THR A 84 5.58 0.49 -0.14
CA THR A 84 6.47 -0.14 -1.11
C THR A 84 7.16 -1.33 -0.47
N VAL A 85 7.08 -2.50 -1.11
CA VAL A 85 7.67 -3.77 -0.64
C VAL A 85 8.42 -4.49 -1.77
N PRO A 86 9.39 -5.37 -1.47
CA PRO A 86 10.07 -6.18 -2.48
C PRO A 86 9.09 -7.07 -3.26
N ALA A 87 9.25 -7.16 -4.58
CA ALA A 87 8.42 -8.04 -5.42
C ALA A 87 8.65 -9.53 -5.19
N ALA A 88 9.71 -9.91 -4.46
CA ALA A 88 9.93 -11.29 -4.03
C ALA A 88 8.90 -11.77 -3.00
N ILE A 89 8.13 -10.87 -2.38
CA ILE A 89 7.12 -11.21 -1.36
C ILE A 89 5.74 -11.31 -2.06
N PRO A 90 5.17 -12.52 -2.26
CA PRO A 90 3.88 -12.70 -2.94
C PRO A 90 2.68 -12.62 -2.00
N ASP A 91 2.90 -12.75 -0.69
CA ASP A 91 1.84 -12.81 0.31
C ASP A 91 1.60 -11.43 0.95
N PRO A 92 0.36 -10.91 0.98
CA PRO A 92 0.08 -9.59 1.55
C PRO A 92 0.37 -9.48 3.05
N VAL A 93 0.17 -10.57 3.83
CA VAL A 93 0.42 -10.57 5.28
C VAL A 93 1.92 -10.55 5.56
N ALA A 94 2.71 -11.32 4.79
CA ALA A 94 4.16 -11.27 4.81
C ALA A 94 4.70 -9.90 4.38
N ALA A 95 4.09 -9.28 3.37
CA ALA A 95 4.44 -7.93 2.95
C ALA A 95 4.18 -6.92 4.08
N ALA A 96 3.04 -7.03 4.77
CA ALA A 96 2.75 -6.18 5.93
C ALA A 96 3.78 -6.40 7.04
N GLY A 97 4.05 -7.66 7.41
CA GLY A 97 5.07 -8.00 8.40
C GLY A 97 6.45 -7.43 8.05
N TRP A 98 6.88 -7.53 6.79
CA TRP A 98 8.15 -6.99 6.31
C TRP A 98 8.27 -5.47 6.57
N THR A 99 7.19 -4.71 6.41
CA THR A 99 7.18 -3.25 6.69
C THR A 99 7.40 -2.91 8.17
N TYR A 100 7.15 -3.87 9.07
CA TYR A 100 7.41 -3.77 10.50
C TYR A 100 8.70 -4.48 10.94
N GLY A 101 9.46 -5.08 10.01
CA GLY A 101 10.62 -5.92 10.34
C GLY A 101 10.22 -7.24 11.00
N LEU A 102 9.03 -7.76 10.72
CA LEU A 102 8.43 -8.96 11.31
C LEU A 102 8.19 -10.04 10.27
N SER A 103 8.08 -11.29 10.72
CA SER A 103 7.52 -12.37 9.91
C SER A 103 5.99 -12.24 9.78
N ALA A 104 5.39 -12.93 8.81
CA ALA A 104 3.93 -12.99 8.67
C ALA A 104 3.23 -13.53 9.93
N ASP A 105 3.81 -14.54 10.58
CA ASP A 105 3.27 -15.13 11.82
C ASP A 105 3.35 -14.13 12.98
N GLN A 106 4.48 -13.43 13.13
CA GLN A 106 4.61 -12.38 14.15
C GLN A 106 3.64 -11.24 13.92
N TYR A 107 3.51 -10.79 12.67
CA TYR A 107 2.56 -9.74 12.30
C TYR A 107 1.11 -10.18 12.54
N SER A 108 0.76 -11.42 12.25
CA SER A 108 -0.58 -11.96 12.49
C SER A 108 -0.99 -11.97 13.96
N ARG A 109 0.00 -11.97 14.87
CA ARG A 109 -0.22 -11.93 16.33
C ARG A 109 -0.29 -10.51 16.89
N LEU A 110 -0.05 -9.47 16.10
CA LEU A 110 -0.19 -8.06 16.50
C LEU A 110 -1.65 -7.63 16.68
N VAL A 111 -2.56 -8.56 17.01
CA VAL A 111 -3.95 -8.26 17.41
C VAL A 111 -3.90 -7.06 18.35
N ARG A 112 -4.48 -5.94 17.90
CA ARG A 112 -4.60 -4.74 18.71
C ARG A 112 -5.15 -5.18 20.06
N ARG A 113 -4.34 -5.05 21.10
CA ARG A 113 -4.85 -4.84 22.46
C ARG A 113 -5.64 -3.53 22.38
N THR A 114 -6.94 -3.64 22.09
CA THR A 114 -7.90 -2.59 22.43
C THR A 114 -7.89 -2.37 23.92
#